data_AF-A0AAW9ZCZ5-F1
#
_entry.id   AF-A0AAW9ZCZ5-F1
#
_cell.length_a   1.000
_cell.length_b   1.000
_cell.length_c   1.000
_cell.angle_alpha   90.00
_cell.angle_beta   90.00
_cell.angle_gamma   90.00
#
_symmetry.space_group_name_H-M   'P 1'
#
loop_
_entity.id
_entity.type
_entity.pdbx_description
1 polymer ?
#
loop_
_entity_poly.entity_id
_entity_poly.type
_entity_poly.pdbx_seq_one_letter_code
_entity_poly.pdbx_strand_id
1 'polypeptide(L)'
;MEISEEELNRIIEYKVKCQVYEALNKRNTPKITTGWLQLRKRIDSYCHDHMSSKWRRKTSYNSVQQMFYVPMKKILDLHRIDEMSEDQVPIAKEIFEFLSAEFEKVDKQKEKELKTTANS
;
A
#
# COMPACT_ATOMS: atom_id res chain seq x y z
N MET A 1 -23.66 -19.21 -47.51
CA MET A 1 -24.06 -18.15 -46.58
C MET A 1 -22.92 -17.15 -46.60
N GLU A 2 -23.04 -16.15 -47.46
CA GLU A 2 -22.04 -15.09 -47.60
C GLU A 2 -22.31 -14.05 -46.51
N ILE A 3 -21.28 -13.76 -45.73
CA ILE A 3 -21.34 -12.73 -44.68
C ILE A 3 -21.45 -11.38 -45.39
N SER A 4 -22.43 -10.57 -45.00
CA SER A 4 -22.57 -9.24 -45.58
C SER A 4 -21.42 -8.34 -45.15
N GLU A 5 -21.13 -7.31 -45.94
CA GLU A 5 -20.09 -6.33 -45.61
C GLU A 5 -20.37 -5.63 -44.26
N GLU A 6 -21.63 -5.43 -43.90
CA GLU A 6 -22.02 -4.87 -42.60
C GLU A 6 -21.76 -5.84 -41.44
N GLU A 7 -21.99 -7.13 -41.62
CA GLU A 7 -21.66 -8.15 -40.62
C GLU A 7 -20.15 -8.27 -40.44
N LEU A 8 -19.38 -8.20 -41.54
CA LEU A 8 -17.93 -8.20 -41.50
C LEU A 8 -17.40 -6.98 -40.73
N ASN A 9 -17.94 -5.79 -40.99
CA ASN A 9 -17.57 -4.56 -40.30
C ASN A 9 -17.89 -4.61 -38.80
N ARG A 10 -19.05 -5.16 -38.41
CA ARG A 10 -19.39 -5.36 -36.99
C ARG A 10 -18.42 -6.29 -36.27
N ILE A 11 -18.01 -7.38 -36.93
CA ILE A 11 -17.05 -8.34 -36.36
C ILE A 11 -15.68 -7.68 -36.18
N ILE A 12 -15.23 -6.88 -37.16
CA ILE A 12 -13.97 -6.15 -37.08
C ILE A 12 -14.01 -5.12 -35.94
N GLU A 13 -15.05 -4.30 -35.86
CA GLU A 13 -15.22 -3.31 -34.78
C GLU A 13 -15.20 -3.96 -33.40
N TYR A 14 -15.93 -5.06 -33.23
CA TYR A 14 -15.96 -5.80 -31.97
C TYR A 14 -14.57 -6.31 -31.59
N LYS A 15 -13.85 -6.89 -32.55
CA LYS A 15 -12.49 -7.42 -32.32
C LYS A 15 -11.50 -6.32 -31.96
N VAL A 16 -11.56 -5.16 -32.62
CA VAL A 16 -10.75 -3.99 -32.30
C VAL A 16 -11.06 -3.48 -30.89
N LYS A 17 -12.35 -3.38 -30.52
CA LYS A 17 -12.75 -3.01 -29.15
C LYS A 17 -12.19 -3.96 -28.10
N CYS A 18 -12.27 -5.27 -28.32
CA CYS A 18 -11.70 -6.26 -27.41
C CYS A 18 -10.18 -6.10 -27.27
N GLN A 19 -9.45 -5.92 -28.37
CA GLN A 19 -7.99 -5.74 -28.35
C GLN A 19 -7.58 -4.45 -27.62
N VAL A 20 -8.29 -3.35 -27.86
CA VAL A 20 -8.06 -2.08 -27.15
C VAL A 20 -8.35 -2.25 -25.66
N TYR A 21 -9.46 -2.90 -25.30
CA TYR A 21 -9.82 -3.16 -23.90
C TYR A 21 -8.77 -4.02 -23.18
N GLU A 22 -8.27 -5.09 -23.81
CA GLU A 22 -7.21 -5.93 -23.25
C GLU A 22 -5.88 -5.19 -23.13
N ALA A 23 -5.52 -4.38 -24.12
CA ALA A 23 -4.29 -3.58 -24.10
C ALA A 23 -4.33 -2.51 -23.01
N LEU A 24 -5.48 -1.87 -22.79
CA LEU A 24 -5.69 -0.93 -21.70
C LEU A 24 -5.65 -1.64 -20.34
N ASN A 25 -6.31 -2.79 -20.19
CA ASN A 25 -6.32 -3.52 -18.92
C ASN A 25 -4.96 -4.11 -18.54
N LYS A 26 -4.18 -4.61 -19.51
CA LYS A 26 -2.80 -5.06 -19.25
C LYS A 26 -1.85 -3.93 -18.86
N ARG A 27 -2.13 -2.69 -19.27
CA ARG A 27 -1.39 -1.49 -18.84
C ARG A 27 -1.85 -0.97 -17.48
N ASN A 28 -3.11 -1.20 -17.11
CA ASN A 28 -3.73 -0.65 -15.90
C ASN A 28 -3.51 -1.48 -14.64
N THR A 29 -2.89 -2.66 -14.70
CA THR A 29 -2.39 -3.36 -13.50
C THR A 29 -0.97 -2.91 -13.21
N PRO A 30 -0.72 -2.12 -12.14
CA PRO A 30 0.64 -1.80 -11.72
C PRO A 30 1.37 -3.11 -11.49
N LYS A 31 2.52 -3.30 -12.15
CA LYS A 31 3.41 -4.40 -11.81
C LYS A 31 3.96 -4.11 -10.42
N ILE A 32 3.34 -4.72 -9.41
CA ILE A 32 3.80 -4.62 -8.02
C ILE A 32 5.26 -5.06 -7.99
N THR A 33 6.12 -4.18 -7.52
CA THR A 33 7.57 -4.38 -7.50
C THR A 33 7.97 -5.36 -6.39
N THR A 34 9.07 -6.07 -6.59
CA THR A 34 9.53 -7.09 -5.62
C THR A 34 9.99 -6.41 -4.33
N GLY A 35 10.70 -5.28 -4.45
CA GLY A 35 11.13 -4.48 -3.32
C GLY A 35 9.96 -3.95 -2.50
N TRP A 36 8.90 -3.47 -3.16
CA TRP A 36 7.67 -3.06 -2.47
C TRP A 36 7.01 -4.24 -1.74
N LEU A 37 6.88 -5.41 -2.36
CA LEU A 37 6.31 -6.60 -1.72
C LEU A 37 7.06 -6.99 -0.44
N GLN A 38 8.39 -6.91 -0.46
CA GLN A 38 9.22 -7.19 0.71
C GLN A 38 9.01 -6.15 1.81
N LEU A 39 9.01 -4.86 1.46
CA LEU A 39 8.76 -3.78 2.43
C LEU A 39 7.33 -3.88 3.02
N ARG A 40 6.33 -4.15 2.19
CA ARG A 40 4.95 -4.35 2.60
C ARG A 40 4.81 -5.46 3.65
N LYS A 41 5.52 -6.58 3.48
CA LYS A 41 5.57 -7.65 4.49
C LYS A 41 6.19 -7.18 5.80
N ARG A 42 7.26 -6.38 5.76
CA ARG A 42 7.87 -5.81 6.99
C ARG A 42 6.90 -4.88 7.73
N ILE A 43 6.20 -4.02 6.99
CA ILE A 43 5.17 -3.13 7.56
C ILE A 43 4.03 -3.94 8.18
N ASP A 44 3.60 -4.99 7.50
CA ASP A 44 2.55 -5.90 7.99
C ASP A 44 2.95 -6.56 9.32
N SER A 45 4.16 -7.14 9.38
CA SER A 45 4.70 -7.71 10.62
C SER A 45 4.76 -6.67 11.75
N TYR A 46 5.30 -5.48 11.47
CA TYR A 46 5.34 -4.39 12.45
C TYR A 46 3.94 -4.04 12.99
N CYS A 47 2.95 -3.92 12.10
CA CYS A 47 1.58 -3.61 12.52
C CYS A 47 1.04 -4.71 13.45
N HIS A 48 1.23 -5.99 13.10
CA HIS A 48 0.78 -7.10 13.94
C HIS A 48 1.45 -7.13 15.32
N ASP A 49 2.77 -6.90 15.37
CA ASP A 49 3.52 -6.90 16.63
C ASP A 49 3.05 -5.77 17.56
N HIS A 50 2.85 -4.57 17.03
CA HIS A 50 2.47 -3.39 17.82
C HIS A 50 0.98 -3.34 18.19
N MET A 51 0.12 -4.11 17.52
CA MET A 51 -1.30 -4.27 17.90
C MET A 51 -1.48 -5.00 19.24
N SER A 52 -0.48 -5.75 19.69
CA SER A 52 -0.52 -6.45 21.00
C SER A 52 -0.27 -5.53 22.20
N SER A 53 0.21 -4.31 21.99
CA SER A 53 0.61 -3.41 23.07
C SER A 53 -0.59 -2.90 23.89
N LYS A 54 -0.43 -2.86 25.22
CA LYS A 54 -1.50 -2.63 26.19
C LYS A 54 -2.23 -1.29 26.01
N TRP A 55 -1.52 -0.28 25.48
CA TRP A 55 -2.03 1.07 25.28
C TRP A 55 -2.53 1.31 23.83
N ARG A 56 -2.16 0.46 22.85
CA ARG A 56 -2.73 0.47 21.48
C ARG A 56 -3.94 -0.44 21.31
N ARG A 57 -4.49 -1.07 22.36
CA ARG A 57 -5.66 -1.97 22.25
C ARG A 57 -6.89 -1.37 21.55
N LYS A 58 -7.02 -0.04 21.49
CA LYS A 58 -8.12 0.65 20.80
C LYS A 58 -7.78 1.06 19.36
N THR A 59 -6.52 0.93 18.95
CA THR A 59 -6.06 1.28 17.62
C THR A 59 -6.33 0.12 16.67
N SER A 60 -6.92 0.37 15.51
CA SER A 60 -7.13 -0.66 14.50
C SER A 60 -5.86 -0.94 13.71
N TYR A 61 -5.69 -2.15 13.17
CA TYR A 61 -4.57 -2.49 12.29
C TYR A 61 -4.46 -1.49 11.13
N ASN A 62 -5.59 -1.17 10.49
CA ASN A 62 -5.62 -0.23 9.38
C ASN A 62 -5.11 1.16 9.83
N SER A 63 -5.49 1.61 11.02
CA SER A 63 -4.99 2.88 11.55
C SER A 63 -3.47 2.88 11.70
N VAL A 64 -2.86 1.80 12.20
CA VAL A 64 -1.39 1.66 12.31
C VAL A 64 -0.75 1.62 10.91
N GLN A 65 -1.30 0.85 9.99
CA GLN A 65 -0.79 0.76 8.62
C GLN A 65 -0.83 2.12 7.89
N GLN A 66 -1.92 2.89 8.05
CA GLN A 66 -2.06 4.21 7.44
C GLN A 66 -1.05 5.23 7.98
N MET A 67 -0.52 5.04 9.19
CA MET A 67 0.57 5.89 9.71
C MET A 67 1.83 5.80 8.86
N PHE A 68 2.03 4.70 8.12
CA PHE A 68 3.14 4.54 7.17
C PHE A 68 2.71 4.88 5.74
N TYR A 69 1.56 4.36 5.30
CA TYR A 69 1.14 4.47 3.90
C TYR A 69 0.82 5.91 3.49
N VAL A 70 0.26 6.72 4.39
CA VAL A 70 -0.07 8.13 4.08
C VAL A 70 1.21 8.96 3.87
N PRO A 71 2.20 8.97 4.79
CA PRO A 71 3.47 9.65 4.56
C PRO A 71 4.21 9.15 3.32
N MET A 72 4.29 7.83 3.12
CA MET A 72 4.98 7.26 1.94
C MET A 72 4.36 7.74 0.64
N LYS A 73 3.02 7.69 0.51
CA LYS A 73 2.34 8.21 -0.68
C LYS A 73 2.63 9.68 -0.91
N LYS A 74 2.63 10.49 0.15
CA LYS A 74 2.88 11.93 0.05
C LYS A 74 4.31 12.26 -0.34
N ILE A 75 5.30 11.58 0.22
CA ILE A 75 6.72 11.85 -0.02
C ILE A 75 7.16 11.34 -1.40
N LEU A 76 6.63 10.18 -1.82
CA LEU A 76 6.98 9.53 -3.09
C LEU A 76 6.06 9.93 -4.25
N ASP A 77 5.13 10.86 -4.01
CA ASP A 77 4.13 11.33 -4.97
C ASP A 77 3.33 10.19 -5.64
N LEU A 78 2.82 9.27 -4.82
CA LEU A 78 2.06 8.10 -5.27
C LEU A 78 0.56 8.32 -5.10
N HIS A 79 -0.22 8.04 -6.16
CA HIS A 79 -1.67 8.00 -6.05
C HIS A 79 -2.13 6.75 -5.28
N ARG A 80 -1.59 5.57 -5.65
CA ARG A 80 -1.78 4.31 -4.92
C ARG A 80 -0.44 3.79 -4.40
N ILE A 81 -0.43 3.22 -3.20
CA ILE A 81 0.80 2.69 -2.60
C ILE A 81 1.41 1.54 -3.43
N ASP A 82 0.57 0.77 -4.15
CA ASP A 82 1.02 -0.33 -5.01
C ASP A 82 1.63 0.13 -6.35
N GLU A 83 1.62 1.44 -6.64
CA GLU A 83 2.29 2.03 -7.82
C GLU A 83 3.78 2.31 -7.56
N MET A 84 4.29 1.99 -6.37
CA MET A 84 5.69 2.21 -5.99
C MET A 84 6.67 1.49 -6.93
N SER A 85 7.57 2.26 -7.53
CA SER A 85 8.63 1.76 -8.39
C SER A 85 9.84 1.25 -7.59
N GLU A 86 10.73 0.46 -8.21
CA GLU A 86 11.87 -0.13 -7.48
C GLU A 86 12.92 0.91 -7.04
N ASP A 87 13.06 2.00 -7.78
CA ASP A 87 13.92 3.14 -7.43
C ASP A 87 13.40 3.94 -6.24
N GLN A 88 12.08 3.90 -5.97
CA GLN A 88 11.47 4.54 -4.81
C GLN A 88 11.56 3.68 -3.53
N VAL A 89 11.77 2.36 -3.65
CA VAL A 89 11.80 1.44 -2.51
C VAL A 89 12.86 1.79 -1.46
N PRO A 90 14.10 2.19 -1.80
CA PRO A 90 15.09 2.62 -0.80
C PRO A 90 14.58 3.79 0.06
N ILE A 91 13.97 4.80 -0.56
CA ILE A 91 13.41 5.95 0.14
C ILE A 91 12.22 5.51 1.01
N ALA A 92 11.35 4.64 0.49
CA ALA A 92 10.24 4.08 1.26
C ALA A 92 10.72 3.31 2.51
N LYS A 93 11.85 2.59 2.42
CA LYS A 93 12.48 1.93 3.57
C LYS A 93 12.95 2.96 4.60
N GLU A 94 13.60 4.03 4.20
CA GLU A 94 14.04 5.09 5.11
C GLU A 94 12.85 5.74 5.84
N ILE A 95 11.76 6.02 5.12
CA ILE A 95 10.51 6.54 5.72
C ILE A 95 9.97 5.55 6.76
N PHE A 96 9.97 4.25 6.44
CA PHE A 96 9.53 3.22 7.38
C PHE A 96 10.37 3.18 8.65
N GLU A 97 11.70 3.12 8.52
CA GLU A 97 12.63 3.06 9.67
C GLU A 97 12.54 4.31 10.55
N PHE A 98 12.39 5.49 9.93
CA PHE A 98 12.21 6.73 10.67
C PHE A 98 10.91 6.71 11.49
N LEU A 99 9.78 6.39 10.84
CA LEU A 99 8.48 6.40 11.50
C LEU A 99 8.37 5.32 12.58
N SER A 100 8.92 4.12 12.34
CA SER A 100 8.90 3.04 13.34
C SER A 100 9.68 3.44 14.59
N ALA A 101 10.84 4.08 14.44
CA ALA A 101 11.65 4.59 15.55
C ALA A 101 10.92 5.70 16.33
N GLU A 102 10.24 6.62 15.64
CA GLU A 102 9.44 7.66 16.30
C GLU A 102 8.25 7.08 17.06
N PHE A 103 7.57 6.09 16.48
CA PHE A 103 6.48 5.41 17.17
C PHE A 103 6.96 4.68 18.40
N GLU A 104 8.08 3.95 18.35
CA GLU A 104 8.63 3.32 19.55
C GLU A 104 8.92 4.30 20.70
N LYS A 105 9.36 5.53 20.39
CA LYS A 105 9.59 6.56 21.41
C LYS A 105 8.27 6.96 22.08
N VAL A 106 7.23 7.19 21.28
CA VAL A 106 5.89 7.52 21.76
C VAL A 106 5.32 6.38 22.61
N ASP A 107 5.49 5.13 22.16
CA ASP A 107 5.03 3.93 22.85
C ASP A 107 5.66 3.85 24.25
N LYS A 108 6.98 3.97 24.34
CA LYS A 108 7.74 3.96 25.60
C LYS A 108 7.32 5.11 26.53
N GLN A 109 7.02 6.29 25.98
CA GLN A 109 6.54 7.42 26.77
C GLN A 109 5.16 7.14 27.36
N LYS A 110 4.22 6.64 26.55
CA LYS A 110 2.87 6.31 27.00
C LYS A 110 2.84 5.21 28.05
N GLU A 111 3.70 4.21 27.92
CA GLU A 111 3.83 3.15 28.94
C GLU A 111 4.35 3.68 30.28
N LYS A 112 5.27 4.66 30.27
CA LYS A 112 5.72 5.33 31.50
C LYS A 112 4.58 6.12 32.15
N GLU A 113 3.85 6.92 31.38
CA GLU A 113 2.70 7.71 31.87
C GLU A 113 1.62 6.83 32.53
N LEU A 114 1.33 5.66 31.94
CA LEU A 114 0.39 4.67 32.48
C LEU A 114 0.86 4.07 33.82
N LYS A 115 2.16 3.81 33.98
CA LYS A 115 2.72 3.26 35.23
C LYS A 115 2.71 4.28 36.36
N THR A 116 2.95 5.56 36.05
CA THR A 116 2.94 6.63 37.05
C THR A 116 1.53 6.93 37.56
N THR A 117 0.53 6.94 36.68
CA THR A 117 -0.88 7.15 37.04
C THR A 117 -1.53 5.95 37.73
N ALA A 118 -1.03 4.72 37.53
CA ALA A 118 -1.51 3.54 38.25
C ALA A 118 -0.96 3.41 39.69
N ASN A 119 0.11 4.14 40.03
CA ASN A 119 0.78 4.10 41.33
C ASN A 119 0.52 5.35 42.19
N SER A 120 -0.33 6.28 41.73
CA SER A 120 -0.82 7.45 42.48
C SER A 120 -2.27 7.24 42.88
#